data_AF-T1AGR2-F1
#
_entry.id   AF-T1AGR2-F1
#
_cell.length_a   1.000
_cell.length_b   1.000
_cell.length_c   1.000
_cell.angle_alpha   90.00
_cell.angle_beta   90.00
_cell.angle_gamma   90.00
#
_symmetry.space_group_name_H-M   'P 1'
#
loop_
_entity.id
_entity.type
_entity.pdbx_description
1 polymer ?
#
loop_
_entity_poly.entity_id
_entity_poly.type
_entity_poly.pdbx_seq_one_letter_code
_entity_poly.pdbx_strand_id
1 'polypeptide(L)'
;MRAPGPLALLIALACTAGMVGFGLLVSRRQRNLDDYFLASRASRWPSIGLALYASNISSTAIVALAGAAYAYGISVYDYEWSAAVILVFFCVFLLPALLGSRIYTMPEFLERRYDRGARLYFAVLTLFLLVFVDAAAALYCGSLVCHLLAPDVPLWALGALLAGAACLYTLTGGLRAVMWTGSVQAVMLLGSALIIAVAAFLRVGGWHALTSRVAPGMLALIRPASDSGRALAGPGV
;
A
#
# COMPACT_ATOMS: atom_id res chain seq x y z
N MET A 1 12.08 21.40 12.52
CA MET A 1 10.81 20.96 11.89
C MET A 1 9.68 21.45 12.78
N ARG A 2 8.74 22.27 12.28
CA ARG A 2 7.63 22.79 13.08
C ARG A 2 6.64 21.66 13.36
N ALA A 3 6.20 21.50 14.60
CA ALA A 3 5.12 20.59 14.94
C ALA A 3 3.90 20.85 14.03
N PRO A 4 3.18 19.82 13.57
CA PRO A 4 1.96 20.01 12.80
C PRO A 4 1.00 20.89 13.60
N GLY A 5 0.41 21.90 12.96
CA GLY A 5 -0.54 22.79 13.63
C GLY A 5 -1.72 22.00 14.21
N PRO A 6 -2.38 22.51 15.27
CA PRO A 6 -3.49 21.81 15.93
C PRO A 6 -4.63 21.42 14.98
N LEU A 7 -4.80 22.18 13.88
CA LEU A 7 -5.75 21.86 12.81
C LEU A 7 -5.40 20.56 12.06
N ALA A 8 -4.13 20.30 11.78
CA ALA A 8 -3.72 19.08 11.08
C ALA A 8 -3.96 17.83 11.94
N LEU A 9 -3.73 17.94 13.25
CA LEU A 9 -4.04 16.91 14.24
C LEU A 9 -5.54 16.63 14.32
N LEU A 10 -6.37 17.68 14.38
CA LEU A 10 -7.82 17.55 14.37
C LEU A 10 -8.33 16.88 13.09
N ILE A 11 -7.78 17.24 11.93
CA ILE A 11 -8.17 16.63 10.65
C ILE A 11 -7.77 15.15 10.61
N ALA A 12 -6.55 14.81 11.03
CA ALA A 12 -6.08 13.43 11.06
C ALA A 12 -6.96 12.56 11.98
N LEU A 13 -7.21 13.01 13.21
CA LEU A 13 -8.07 12.32 14.17
C LEU A 13 -9.52 12.21 13.67
N ALA A 14 -10.06 13.26 13.05
CA ALA A 14 -11.40 13.24 12.48
C ALA A 14 -11.51 12.28 11.28
N CYS A 15 -10.50 12.21 10.42
CA CYS A 15 -10.46 11.26 9.31
C CYS A 15 -10.36 9.81 9.81
N THR A 16 -9.49 9.54 10.79
CA THR A 16 -9.37 8.20 11.38
C THR A 16 -10.65 7.78 12.09
N ALA A 17 -11.22 8.66 12.91
CA ALA A 17 -12.50 8.41 13.59
C ALA A 17 -13.66 8.25 12.59
N GLY A 18 -13.67 9.03 11.51
CA GLY A 18 -14.64 8.93 10.42
C GLY A 18 -14.54 7.61 9.67
N MET A 19 -13.35 7.12 9.39
CA MET A 19 -13.13 5.80 8.77
C MET A 19 -13.57 4.65 9.65
N VAL A 20 -13.18 4.67 10.93
CA VAL A 20 -13.58 3.64 11.90
C VAL A 20 -15.10 3.67 12.09
N GLY A 21 -15.68 4.86 12.24
CA GLY A 21 -17.12 5.08 12.37
C GLY A 21 -17.89 4.60 11.14
N PHE A 22 -17.46 4.96 9.93
CA PHE A 22 -18.07 4.52 8.69
C PHE A 22 -17.96 2.99 8.52
N GLY A 23 -16.80 2.41 8.82
CA GLY A 23 -16.58 0.96 8.78
C GLY A 23 -17.52 0.19 9.71
N LEU A 24 -17.69 0.67 10.94
CA LEU A 24 -18.62 0.08 11.92
C LEU A 24 -20.08 0.27 11.52
N LEU A 25 -20.45 1.42 10.95
CA LEU A 25 -21.82 1.74 10.55
C LEU A 25 -22.27 0.96 9.31
N VAL A 26 -21.37 0.77 8.33
CA VAL A 26 -21.62 -0.07 7.16
C VAL A 26 -21.66 -1.56 7.53
N SER A 27 -20.76 -2.02 8.41
CA SER A 27 -20.79 -3.40 8.93
C SER A 27 -22.14 -3.74 9.59
N ARG A 28 -22.77 -2.76 10.25
CA ARG A 28 -24.11 -2.92 10.84
C ARG A 28 -25.26 -2.86 9.82
N ARG A 29 -25.09 -2.21 8.65
CA ARG A 29 -26.17 -1.92 7.69
C ARG A 29 -26.35 -2.96 6.59
N GLN A 30 -25.32 -3.71 6.18
CA GLN A 30 -25.47 -4.71 5.10
C GLN A 30 -25.51 -6.14 5.63
N ARG A 31 -26.73 -6.71 5.67
CA ARG A 31 -26.98 -8.12 6.02
C ARG A 31 -26.95 -9.08 4.82
N ASN A 32 -26.97 -8.59 3.58
CA ASN A 32 -27.18 -9.44 2.41
C ASN A 32 -25.87 -9.75 1.68
N LEU A 33 -25.46 -11.01 1.73
CA LEU A 33 -24.38 -11.57 0.92
C LEU A 33 -24.70 -11.57 -0.58
N ASP A 34 -25.98 -11.54 -0.94
CA ASP A 34 -26.45 -11.68 -2.32
C ASP A 34 -26.04 -10.50 -3.20
N ASP A 35 -26.05 -9.25 -2.69
CA ASP A 35 -25.59 -8.07 -3.43
C ASP A 35 -24.09 -8.13 -3.74
N TYR A 36 -23.29 -8.74 -2.87
CA TYR A 36 -21.86 -8.94 -3.09
C TYR A 36 -21.61 -9.95 -4.22
N PHE A 37 -22.37 -11.05 -4.24
CA PHE A 37 -22.29 -12.05 -5.31
C PHE A 37 -22.86 -11.54 -6.64
N LEU A 38 -23.91 -10.70 -6.62
CA LEU A 38 -24.47 -10.03 -7.79
C LEU A 38 -23.49 -9.01 -8.38
N ALA A 39 -22.80 -8.21 -7.55
CA ALA A 39 -21.75 -7.29 -7.99
C ALA A 39 -20.54 -8.02 -8.59
N SER A 40 -20.20 -9.21 -8.06
CA SER A 40 -19.12 -10.05 -8.60
C SER A 40 -19.45 -10.63 -9.98
N ARG A 41 -20.73 -10.93 -10.29
CA ARG A 41 -21.14 -11.49 -11.58
C ARG A 41 -21.35 -10.42 -12.68
N ALA A 42 -21.58 -9.17 -12.31
CA ALA A 42 -21.80 -8.05 -13.23
C ALA A 42 -20.57 -7.15 -13.45
N SER A 43 -19.42 -7.49 -12.83
CA SER A 43 -18.24 -6.64 -12.84
C SER A 43 -17.60 -6.55 -14.23
N ARG A 44 -17.54 -5.33 -14.77
CA ARG A 44 -16.89 -5.04 -16.06
C ARG A 44 -15.37 -4.95 -15.87
N TRP A 45 -14.61 -5.18 -16.95
CA TRP A 45 -13.14 -5.19 -16.93
C TRP A 45 -12.47 -3.97 -16.25
N PRO A 46 -12.97 -2.72 -16.35
CA PRO A 46 -12.33 -1.58 -15.68
C PRO A 46 -12.46 -1.65 -14.16
N SER A 47 -13.60 -2.15 -13.65
CA SER A 47 -13.85 -2.31 -12.21
C SER A 47 -12.91 -3.35 -11.60
N ILE A 48 -12.63 -4.44 -12.33
CA ILE A 48 -11.68 -5.48 -11.90
C ILE A 48 -10.26 -4.92 -11.85
N GLY A 49 -9.83 -4.17 -12.87
CA GLY A 49 -8.52 -3.52 -12.90
C GLY A 49 -8.33 -2.53 -11.74
N LEU A 50 -9.34 -1.69 -11.48
CA LEU A 50 -9.31 -0.75 -10.36
C LEU A 50 -9.28 -1.48 -9.01
N ALA A 51 -10.02 -2.58 -8.85
CA ALA A 51 -10.01 -3.38 -7.63
C ALA A 51 -8.65 -4.07 -7.39
N LEU A 52 -8.04 -4.63 -8.45
CA LEU A 52 -6.70 -5.22 -8.37
C LEU A 52 -5.66 -4.18 -8.00
N TYR A 53 -5.72 -3.00 -8.61
CA TYR A 53 -4.83 -1.90 -8.27
C TYR A 53 -5.04 -1.42 -6.83
N ALA A 54 -6.30 -1.19 -6.41
CA ALA A 54 -6.64 -0.82 -5.05
C ALA A 54 -6.16 -1.84 -4.01
N SER A 55 -6.17 -3.14 -4.34
CA SER A 55 -5.66 -4.20 -3.47
C SER A 55 -4.13 -4.26 -3.36
N ASN A 56 -3.41 -3.70 -4.33
CA ASN A 56 -1.95 -3.69 -4.35
C ASN A 56 -1.36 -2.47 -3.63
N ILE A 57 -2.14 -1.40 -3.48
CA ILE A 57 -1.67 -0.16 -2.85
C ILE A 57 -1.77 -0.25 -1.34
N SER A 58 -0.64 -0.01 -0.68
CA SER A 58 -0.58 0.22 0.76
C SER A 58 -0.08 1.63 1.06
N SER A 59 -0.58 2.21 2.15
CA SER A 59 -0.07 3.45 2.73
C SER A 59 1.45 3.37 3.04
N THR A 60 1.92 2.19 3.46
CA THR A 60 3.34 1.93 3.73
C THR A 60 4.18 2.02 2.47
N ALA A 61 3.67 1.46 1.36
CA ALA A 61 4.34 1.46 0.07
C ALA A 61 4.54 2.89 -0.43
N ILE A 62 3.54 3.77 -0.30
CA ILE A 62 3.67 5.18 -0.72
C ILE A 62 4.79 5.89 0.05
N VAL A 63 4.86 5.72 1.37
CA VAL A 63 5.92 6.34 2.20
C VAL A 63 7.29 5.75 1.86
N ALA A 64 7.37 4.42 1.71
CA ALA A 64 8.61 3.73 1.38
C ALA A 64 9.14 4.10 -0.01
N LEU A 65 8.28 4.10 -1.03
CA LEU A 65 8.60 4.47 -2.41
C LEU A 65 8.98 5.94 -2.52
N ALA A 66 8.29 6.85 -1.80
CA ALA A 66 8.66 8.26 -1.77
C ALA A 66 10.03 8.48 -1.09
N GLY A 67 10.31 7.76 0.01
CA GLY A 67 11.61 7.79 0.67
C GLY A 67 12.72 7.21 -0.21
N ALA A 68 12.44 6.11 -0.90
CA ALA A 68 13.35 5.51 -1.85
C ALA A 68 13.60 6.45 -3.05
N ALA A 69 12.56 7.10 -3.59
CA ALA A 69 12.70 8.07 -4.67
C ALA A 69 13.50 9.31 -4.25
N TYR A 70 13.46 9.70 -2.98
CA TYR A 70 14.32 10.75 -2.45
C TYR A 70 15.80 10.34 -2.42
N ALA A 71 16.10 9.07 -2.08
CA ALA A 71 17.47 8.55 -1.99
C ALA A 71 18.06 8.05 -3.32
N TYR A 72 17.21 7.52 -4.20
CA TYR A 72 17.56 6.80 -5.43
C TYR A 72 16.95 7.43 -6.70
N GLY A 73 16.23 8.54 -6.59
CA GLY A 73 15.63 9.21 -7.74
C GLY A 73 14.53 8.39 -8.44
N ILE A 74 14.29 8.70 -9.71
CA ILE A 74 13.21 8.11 -10.52
C ILE A 74 13.46 6.63 -10.85
N SER A 75 14.68 6.11 -10.69
CA SER A 75 14.98 4.70 -11.00
C SER A 75 14.17 3.70 -10.16
N VAL A 76 13.65 4.11 -9.00
CA VAL A 76 12.71 3.30 -8.19
C VAL A 76 11.44 2.94 -8.99
N TYR A 77 11.05 3.76 -9.95
CA TYR A 77 9.90 3.51 -10.82
C TYR A 77 10.07 2.27 -11.71
N ASP A 78 11.30 1.81 -11.95
CA ASP A 78 11.56 0.59 -12.73
C ASP A 78 10.92 -0.65 -12.09
N TYR A 79 10.77 -0.65 -10.76
CA TYR A 79 10.04 -1.69 -10.03
C TYR A 79 8.59 -1.83 -10.50
N GLU A 80 7.88 -0.69 -10.64
CA GLU A 80 6.48 -0.64 -11.09
C GLU A 80 6.36 -0.96 -12.58
N TRP A 81 7.29 -0.45 -13.39
CA TRP A 81 7.31 -0.70 -14.84
C TRP A 81 7.53 -2.19 -15.15
N SER A 82 8.46 -2.83 -14.46
CA SER A 82 8.73 -4.27 -14.60
C SER A 82 7.55 -5.11 -14.11
N ALA A 83 6.90 -4.70 -13.02
CA ALA A 83 5.71 -5.39 -12.51
C ALA A 83 4.56 -5.39 -13.52
N ALA A 84 4.35 -4.30 -14.26
CA ALA A 84 3.32 -4.23 -15.30
C ALA A 84 3.55 -5.26 -16.42
N VAL A 85 4.80 -5.42 -16.89
CA VAL A 85 5.16 -6.41 -17.91
C VAL A 85 4.92 -7.84 -17.41
N ILE A 86 5.36 -8.13 -16.17
CA ILE A 86 5.14 -9.43 -15.52
C ILE A 86 3.64 -9.71 -15.36
N LEU A 87 2.84 -8.71 -15.02
CA LEU A 87 1.39 -8.86 -14.87
C LEU A 87 0.72 -9.17 -16.21
N VAL A 88 1.12 -8.52 -17.30
CA VAL A 88 0.62 -8.85 -18.64
C VAL A 88 0.96 -10.30 -19.00
N PHE A 89 2.20 -10.73 -18.75
CA PHE A 89 2.60 -12.12 -18.96
C PHE A 89 1.76 -13.09 -18.12
N PHE A 90 1.57 -12.80 -16.83
CA PHE A 90 0.72 -13.59 -15.94
C PHE A 90 -0.72 -13.69 -16.46
N CYS A 91 -1.31 -12.58 -16.89
CA CYS A 91 -2.68 -12.53 -17.42
C CYS A 91 -2.85 -13.34 -18.71
N VAL A 92 -1.85 -13.39 -19.58
CA VAL A 92 -1.92 -14.13 -20.85
C VAL A 92 -1.66 -15.63 -20.64
N PHE A 93 -0.67 -15.99 -19.84
CA PHE A 93 -0.19 -17.38 -19.76
C PHE A 93 -0.68 -18.13 -18.52
N LEU A 94 -0.71 -17.48 -17.36
CA LEU A 94 -0.95 -18.14 -16.07
C LEU A 94 -2.40 -18.04 -15.61
N LEU A 95 -3.04 -16.89 -15.84
CA LEU A 95 -4.42 -16.64 -15.44
C LEU A 95 -5.42 -17.62 -16.10
N PRO A 96 -5.33 -17.96 -17.40
CA PRO A 96 -6.24 -18.94 -18.00
C PRO A 96 -6.13 -20.33 -17.36
N ALA A 97 -4.91 -20.76 -17.01
CA ALA A 97 -4.66 -22.03 -16.34
C ALA A 97 -5.22 -22.04 -14.91
N LEU A 98 -5.07 -20.93 -14.18
CA LEU A 98 -5.61 -20.77 -12.83
C LEU A 98 -7.14 -20.81 -12.84
N LEU A 99 -7.78 -20.03 -13.71
CA LEU A 99 -9.24 -20.00 -13.84
C LEU A 99 -9.80 -21.37 -14.29
N GLY A 100 -9.09 -22.06 -15.19
CA GLY A 100 -9.46 -23.41 -15.65
C GLY A 100 -9.44 -24.46 -14.54
N SER A 101 -8.60 -24.30 -13.51
CA SER A 101 -8.46 -25.25 -12.41
C SER A 101 -9.61 -25.22 -11.38
N ARG A 102 -10.47 -24.17 -11.41
CA ARG A 102 -11.55 -23.92 -10.44
C ARG A 102 -11.09 -23.91 -8.98
N ILE A 103 -9.89 -23.40 -8.76
CA ILE A 103 -9.27 -23.27 -7.44
C ILE A 103 -9.40 -21.82 -6.97
N TYR A 104 -9.69 -21.62 -5.68
CA TYR A 104 -9.95 -20.30 -5.12
C TYR A 104 -8.75 -19.69 -4.41
N THR A 105 -7.76 -20.50 -4.02
CA THR A 105 -6.58 -20.02 -3.27
C THR A 105 -5.27 -20.57 -3.85
N MET A 106 -4.19 -19.80 -3.77
CA MET A 106 -2.86 -20.23 -4.23
C MET A 106 -2.34 -21.48 -3.50
N PRO A 107 -2.49 -21.64 -2.16
CA PRO A 107 -2.09 -22.87 -1.49
C PRO A 107 -2.85 -24.11 -1.98
N GLU A 108 -4.15 -23.97 -2.27
CA GLU A 108 -4.96 -25.07 -2.84
C GLU A 108 -4.48 -25.44 -4.26
N PHE A 109 -4.02 -24.45 -5.04
CA PHE A 109 -3.44 -24.70 -6.35
C PHE A 109 -2.16 -25.53 -6.25
N LEU A 110 -1.30 -25.20 -5.29
CA LEU A 110 -0.08 -25.97 -5.02
C LEU A 110 -0.39 -27.37 -4.48
N GLU A 111 -1.43 -27.55 -3.66
CA GLU A 111 -1.84 -28.88 -3.18
C GLU A 111 -2.27 -29.80 -4.32
N ARG A 112 -3.08 -29.29 -5.25
CA ARG A 112 -3.53 -30.11 -6.39
C ARG A 112 -2.42 -30.40 -7.39
N ARG A 113 -1.43 -29.50 -7.51
CA ARG A 113 -0.34 -29.65 -8.48
C ARG A 113 0.80 -30.51 -7.96
N TYR A 114 1.12 -30.40 -6.67
CA TYR A 114 2.23 -31.08 -6.03
C TYR A 114 1.71 -32.04 -4.96
N ASP A 115 1.49 -31.54 -3.74
CA ASP A 115 1.14 -32.34 -2.58
C ASP A 115 0.79 -31.45 -1.37
N ARG A 116 0.31 -32.08 -0.29
CA ARG A 116 -0.02 -31.40 0.98
C ARG A 116 1.18 -30.73 1.66
N GLY A 117 2.40 -31.24 1.46
CA GLY A 117 3.62 -30.65 2.00
C GLY A 117 3.88 -29.28 1.38
N ALA A 118 3.77 -29.18 0.05
CA ALA A 118 3.88 -27.91 -0.67
C ALA A 118 2.86 -26.86 -0.20
N ARG A 119 1.61 -27.29 0.05
CA ARG A 119 0.56 -26.41 0.62
C ARG A 119 0.96 -25.86 1.98
N LEU A 120 1.41 -26.73 2.89
CA LEU A 120 1.75 -26.33 4.25
C LEU A 120 2.96 -25.39 4.25
N TYR A 121 3.99 -25.72 3.47
CA TYR A 121 5.17 -24.87 3.30
C TYR A 121 4.79 -23.47 2.81
N PHE A 122 4.01 -23.39 1.74
CA PHE A 122 3.60 -22.10 1.18
C PHE A 122 2.72 -21.32 2.15
N ALA A 123 1.75 -21.96 2.81
CA ALA A 123 0.88 -21.30 3.78
C ALA A 123 1.65 -20.75 4.98
N VAL A 124 2.61 -21.52 5.53
CA VAL A 124 3.46 -21.09 6.64
C VAL A 124 4.37 -19.94 6.20
N LEU A 125 4.98 -20.02 5.02
CA LEU A 125 5.81 -18.95 4.47
C LEU A 125 4.98 -17.67 4.27
N THR A 126 3.79 -17.75 3.69
CA THR A 126 2.90 -16.60 3.50
C THR A 126 2.49 -15.99 4.83
N LEU A 127 2.12 -16.80 5.83
CA LEU A 127 1.78 -16.30 7.17
C LEU A 127 2.99 -15.61 7.83
N PHE A 128 4.18 -16.17 7.69
CA PHE A 128 5.41 -15.58 8.20
C PHE A 128 5.67 -14.21 7.57
N LEU A 129 5.59 -14.11 6.24
CA LEU A 129 5.79 -12.84 5.53
C LEU A 129 4.73 -11.80 5.91
N LEU A 130 3.46 -12.19 6.01
CA LEU A 130 2.38 -11.28 6.41
C LEU A 130 2.58 -10.71 7.83
N VAL A 131 3.07 -11.53 8.76
CA VAL A 131 3.25 -11.11 10.16
C VAL A 131 4.56 -10.34 10.37
N PHE A 132 5.68 -10.88 9.91
CA PHE A 132 7.01 -10.34 10.23
C PHE A 132 7.49 -9.28 9.23
N VAL A 133 6.96 -9.25 8.02
CA VAL A 133 7.34 -8.27 7.01
C VAL A 133 6.24 -7.22 6.87
N ASP A 134 5.03 -7.62 6.46
CA ASP A 134 3.99 -6.65 6.11
C ASP A 134 3.41 -5.95 7.35
N ALA A 135 2.97 -6.69 8.36
CA ALA A 135 2.40 -6.10 9.56
C ALA A 135 3.46 -5.30 10.36
N ALA A 136 4.69 -5.80 10.44
CA ALA A 136 5.80 -5.09 11.08
C ALA A 136 6.13 -3.76 10.37
N ALA A 137 6.22 -3.77 9.03
CA ALA A 137 6.45 -2.56 8.24
C ALA A 137 5.29 -1.56 8.39
N ALA A 138 4.05 -2.04 8.43
CA ALA A 138 2.87 -1.20 8.66
C ALA A 138 2.87 -0.53 10.03
N LEU A 139 3.16 -1.27 11.09
CA LEU A 139 3.29 -0.71 12.44
C LEU A 139 4.47 0.25 12.54
N TYR A 140 5.60 -0.06 11.93
CA TYR A 140 6.77 0.82 11.93
C TYR A 140 6.49 2.13 11.22
N CYS A 141 6.02 2.10 9.96
CA CYS A 141 5.67 3.31 9.21
C CYS A 141 4.57 4.12 9.92
N GLY A 142 3.55 3.45 10.46
CA GLY A 142 2.51 4.13 11.25
C GLY A 142 3.07 4.83 12.48
N SER A 143 3.93 4.14 13.24
CA SER A 143 4.58 4.70 14.43
C SER A 143 5.52 5.87 14.08
N LEU A 144 6.24 5.79 12.96
CA LEU A 144 7.12 6.84 12.48
C LEU A 144 6.32 8.10 12.15
N VAL A 145 5.20 7.94 11.44
CA VAL A 145 4.28 9.05 11.17
C VAL A 145 3.79 9.65 12.48
N CYS A 146 3.27 8.84 13.42
CA CYS A 146 2.82 9.31 14.73
C CYS A 146 3.92 10.05 15.51
N HIS A 147 5.17 9.59 15.43
CA HIS A 147 6.31 10.21 16.09
C HIS A 147 6.61 11.61 15.53
N LEU A 148 6.33 11.87 14.25
CA LEU A 148 6.39 13.22 13.68
C LEU A 148 5.34 14.17 14.29
N LEU A 149 4.23 13.64 14.82
CA LEU A 149 3.18 14.43 15.48
C LEU A 149 3.43 14.60 16.98
N ALA A 150 3.98 13.58 17.64
CA ALA A 150 4.28 13.57 19.07
C ALA A 150 5.74 13.13 19.31
N PRO A 151 6.71 14.07 19.18
CA PRO A 151 8.14 13.76 19.29
C PRO A 151 8.54 13.23 20.66
N ASP A 152 7.79 13.62 21.71
CA ASP A 152 8.09 13.28 23.10
C ASP A 152 7.76 11.81 23.46
N VAL A 153 7.04 11.10 22.58
CA VAL A 153 6.63 9.71 22.83
C VAL A 153 7.58 8.74 22.12
N PRO A 154 8.11 7.72 22.83
CA PRO A 154 9.02 6.76 22.21
C PRO A 154 8.29 5.90 21.16
N LEU A 155 9.02 5.58 20.08
CA LEU A 155 8.47 4.90 18.90
C LEU A 155 7.81 3.55 19.22
N TRP A 156 8.38 2.78 20.17
CA TRP A 156 7.83 1.49 20.58
C TRP A 156 6.45 1.62 21.24
N ALA A 157 6.21 2.71 21.98
CA ALA A 157 4.92 2.94 22.64
C ALA A 157 3.84 3.32 21.62
N LEU A 158 4.21 4.13 20.61
CA LEU A 158 3.32 4.45 19.49
C LEU A 158 2.98 3.19 18.67
N GLY A 159 3.96 2.34 18.40
CA GLY A 159 3.75 1.07 17.73
C GLY A 159 2.81 0.14 18.51
N ALA A 160 3.01 0.01 19.82
CA ALA A 160 2.14 -0.79 20.69
C ALA A 160 0.70 -0.25 20.73
N LEU A 161 0.52 1.07 20.79
CA LEU A 161 -0.79 1.72 20.74
C LEU A 161 -1.52 1.40 19.43
N LEU A 162 -0.83 1.55 18.28
CA LEU A 162 -1.40 1.25 16.97
C LEU A 162 -1.75 -0.23 16.82
N ALA A 163 -0.89 -1.13 17.31
CA ALA A 163 -1.16 -2.56 17.31
C ALA A 163 -2.39 -2.92 18.15
N GLY A 164 -2.52 -2.33 19.35
CA GLY A 164 -3.69 -2.50 20.21
C GLY A 164 -4.98 -1.99 19.56
N ALA A 165 -4.93 -0.80 18.95
CA ALA A 165 -6.07 -0.22 18.24
C ALA A 165 -6.49 -1.06 17.02
N ALA A 166 -5.52 -1.53 16.23
CA ALA A 166 -5.76 -2.42 15.10
C ALA A 166 -6.40 -3.74 15.56
N CYS A 167 -5.86 -4.36 16.61
CA CYS A 167 -6.40 -5.59 17.18
C CYS A 167 -7.86 -5.39 17.66
N LEU A 168 -8.12 -4.33 18.41
CA LEU A 168 -9.46 -4.01 18.91
C LEU A 168 -10.46 -3.80 17.77
N TYR A 169 -10.07 -3.05 16.73
CA TYR A 169 -10.91 -2.81 15.57
C TYR A 169 -11.15 -4.11 14.77
N THR A 170 -10.14 -4.94 14.56
CA THR A 170 -10.29 -6.21 13.84
C THR A 170 -11.18 -7.18 14.61
N LEU A 171 -11.04 -7.27 15.93
CA LEU A 171 -11.87 -8.13 16.78
C LEU A 171 -13.33 -7.67 16.82
N THR A 172 -13.58 -6.36 16.86
CA THR A 172 -14.94 -5.80 16.95
C THR A 172 -15.65 -5.70 15.60
N GLY A 173 -14.92 -5.46 14.51
CA GLY A 173 -15.47 -5.27 13.17
C GLY A 173 -15.60 -6.53 12.33
N GLY A 174 -14.76 -7.55 12.57
CA GLY A 174 -14.69 -8.77 11.77
C GLY A 174 -14.15 -8.55 10.35
N LEU A 175 -14.00 -9.64 9.58
CA LEU A 175 -13.38 -9.63 8.23
C LEU A 175 -14.08 -8.67 7.25
N ARG A 176 -15.41 -8.55 7.34
CA ARG A 176 -16.20 -7.69 6.44
C ARG A 176 -15.93 -6.20 6.65
N ALA A 177 -15.83 -5.75 7.90
CA ALA A 177 -15.55 -4.35 8.20
C ALA A 177 -14.14 -3.96 7.70
N VAL A 178 -13.17 -4.86 7.87
CA VAL A 178 -11.80 -4.68 7.38
C VAL A 178 -11.76 -4.55 5.85
N MET A 179 -12.50 -5.40 5.13
CA MET A 179 -12.56 -5.31 3.66
C MET A 179 -13.16 -3.98 3.20
N TRP A 180 -14.25 -3.53 3.81
CA TRP A 180 -14.92 -2.30 3.36
C TRP A 180 -14.10 -1.04 3.67
N THR A 181 -13.51 -0.98 4.86
CA THR A 181 -12.60 0.11 5.22
C THR A 181 -11.37 0.12 4.35
N GLY A 182 -10.81 -1.05 3.99
CA GLY A 182 -9.70 -1.18 3.05
C GLY A 182 -10.02 -0.61 1.67
N SER A 183 -11.19 -0.90 1.11
CA SER A 183 -11.61 -0.36 -0.19
C SER A 183 -11.74 1.17 -0.18
N VAL A 184 -12.34 1.74 0.87
CA VAL A 184 -12.44 3.19 1.02
C VAL A 184 -11.05 3.82 1.21
N GLN A 185 -10.18 3.17 1.97
CA GLN A 185 -8.81 3.60 2.21
C GLN A 185 -7.98 3.64 0.93
N ALA A 186 -8.13 2.65 0.05
CA ALA A 186 -7.42 2.63 -1.24
C ALA A 186 -7.80 3.85 -2.11
N VAL A 187 -9.08 4.20 -2.18
CA VAL A 187 -9.54 5.38 -2.94
C VAL A 187 -9.02 6.69 -2.33
N MET A 188 -9.05 6.81 -1.00
CA MET A 188 -8.49 7.97 -0.31
C MET A 188 -6.98 8.09 -0.53
N LEU A 189 -6.25 6.98 -0.47
CA LEU A 189 -4.81 6.94 -0.72
C LEU A 189 -4.48 7.45 -2.12
N LEU A 190 -5.21 6.98 -3.15
CA LEU A 190 -5.03 7.46 -4.52
C LEU A 190 -5.30 8.96 -4.67
N GLY A 191 -6.40 9.45 -4.10
CA GLY A 191 -6.70 10.88 -4.12
C GLY A 191 -5.64 11.71 -3.41
N SER A 192 -5.19 11.28 -2.23
CA SER A 192 -4.17 11.98 -1.44
C SER A 192 -2.81 11.99 -2.14
N ALA A 193 -2.40 10.88 -2.76
CA ALA A 193 -1.16 10.79 -3.52
C ALA A 193 -1.15 11.75 -4.70
N LEU A 194 -2.26 11.83 -5.45
CA LEU A 194 -2.41 12.77 -6.56
C LEU A 194 -2.34 14.23 -6.09
N ILE A 195 -3.03 14.58 -5.00
CA ILE A 195 -3.00 15.93 -4.43
C ILE A 195 -1.57 16.31 -4.01
N ILE A 196 -0.87 15.41 -3.31
CA ILE A 196 0.52 15.64 -2.87
C ILE A 196 1.44 15.81 -4.08
N ALA A 197 1.30 14.96 -5.10
CA ALA A 197 2.11 15.04 -6.32
C ALA A 197 1.89 16.38 -7.05
N VAL A 198 0.64 16.79 -7.26
CA VAL A 198 0.31 18.07 -7.91
C VAL A 198 0.80 19.25 -7.09
N ALA A 199 0.55 19.25 -5.77
CA ALA A 199 1.00 20.33 -4.90
C ALA A 199 2.53 20.46 -4.85
N ALA A 200 3.25 19.34 -4.81
CA ALA A 200 4.70 19.31 -4.88
C ALA A 200 5.22 19.87 -6.22
N PHE A 201 4.59 19.48 -7.34
CA PHE A 201 4.97 19.94 -8.66
C PHE A 201 4.77 21.45 -8.85
N LEU A 202 3.64 21.97 -8.35
CA LEU A 202 3.34 23.41 -8.35
C LEU A 202 4.32 24.19 -7.46
N ARG A 203 4.68 23.65 -6.28
CA ARG A 203 5.66 24.25 -5.36
C ARG A 203 7.06 24.33 -5.96
N VAL A 204 7.46 23.36 -6.77
CA VAL A 204 8.77 23.34 -7.45
C VAL A 204 8.81 24.36 -8.59
N GLY A 205 7.68 24.74 -9.18
CA GLY A 205 7.61 25.66 -10.32
C GLY A 205 7.56 24.93 -11.67
N GLY A 206 7.10 23.68 -11.69
CA GLY A 206 6.93 22.87 -12.90
C GLY A 206 8.17 22.06 -13.31
N TRP A 207 8.05 21.36 -14.45
CA TRP A 207 9.05 20.40 -14.92
C TRP A 207 10.44 21.04 -15.08
N HIS A 208 10.50 22.25 -15.64
CA HIS A 208 11.77 22.92 -15.92
C HIS A 208 12.53 23.32 -14.65
N ALA A 209 11.81 23.74 -13.60
CA ALA A 209 12.40 24.04 -12.30
C ALA A 209 12.81 22.76 -11.55
N LEU A 210 12.13 21.64 -11.79
CA LEU A 210 12.50 20.35 -11.24
C LEU A 210 13.79 19.82 -11.88
N THR A 211 13.88 19.80 -13.21
CA THR A 211 15.05 19.27 -13.92
C THR A 211 16.31 20.12 -13.74
N SER A 212 16.16 21.43 -13.49
CA SER A 212 17.29 22.31 -13.19
C SER A 212 17.84 22.20 -11.77
N ARG A 213 17.02 21.73 -10.81
CA ARG A 213 17.42 21.58 -9.40
C ARG A 213 17.84 20.16 -9.01
N VAL A 214 17.54 19.19 -9.86
CA VAL A 214 17.78 17.77 -9.61
C VAL A 214 18.98 17.31 -10.45
N ALA A 215 19.92 16.60 -9.83
CA ALA A 215 21.08 16.07 -10.53
C ALA A 215 20.65 15.14 -11.69
N PRO A 216 21.32 15.15 -12.86
CA PRO A 216 20.91 14.35 -14.02
C PRO A 216 20.76 12.86 -13.72
N GLY A 217 21.60 12.30 -12.83
CA GLY A 217 21.54 10.90 -12.42
C GLY A 217 20.30 10.50 -11.62
N MET A 218 19.58 11.46 -11.03
CA MET A 218 18.32 11.21 -10.32
C MET A 218 17.12 11.07 -11.27
N LEU A 219 17.25 11.56 -12.52
CA LEU A 219 16.20 11.44 -13.55
C LEU A 219 16.42 10.26 -14.50
N ALA A 220 17.56 9.58 -14.40
CA ALA A 220 17.85 8.39 -15.18
C ALA A 220 17.05 7.20 -14.64
N LEU A 221 16.19 6.63 -15.49
CA LEU A 221 15.39 5.45 -15.16
C LEU A 221 16.28 4.20 -15.04
N ILE A 222 17.22 4.02 -15.98
CA ILE A 222 18.19 2.94 -16.00
C ILE A 222 19.56 3.53 -15.65
N ARG A 223 20.14 3.07 -14.53
CA ARG A 223 21.46 3.51 -14.08
C ARG A 223 22.56 2.56 -14.58
N PRO A 224 23.79 3.05 -14.83
CA PRO A 224 24.91 2.19 -15.21
C PRO A 224 25.24 1.17 -14.13
N ALA A 225 25.69 -0.03 -14.52
CA ALA A 225 26.06 -1.12 -13.60
C ALA A 225 27.23 -0.78 -12.65
N SER A 226 27.98 0.29 -12.94
CA SER A 226 29.07 0.80 -12.12
C SER A 226 28.64 1.83 -11.06
N ASP A 227 27.35 2.18 -10.99
CA ASP A 227 26.85 3.17 -10.03
C ASP A 227 26.67 2.55 -8.63
N SER A 228 27.22 3.21 -7.60
CA SER A 228 27.24 2.74 -6.21
C SER A 228 25.87 2.76 -5.50
N GLY A 229 24.79 3.05 -6.24
CA GLY A 229 23.41 3.11 -5.78
C GLY A 229 23.11 4.30 -4.87
N ARG A 230 24.09 4.90 -4.19
CA ARG A 230 23.86 6.04 -3.30
C ARG A 230 23.87 7.33 -4.10
N ALA A 231 22.70 7.82 -4.48
CA ALA A 231 22.55 9.21 -4.88
C ALA A 231 22.38 10.07 -3.60
N LEU A 232 23.42 10.10 -2.76
CA LEU A 232 23.49 11.11 -1.72
C LEU A 232 23.90 12.42 -2.38
N ALA A 233 22.95 13.36 -2.38
CA ALA A 233 23.09 14.81 -2.46
C ALA A 233 24.13 15.36 -3.46
N GLY A 234 23.68 16.27 -4.33
CA GLY A 234 24.61 17.16 -5.03
C GLY A 234 25.61 17.80 -4.04
N PRO A 235 26.81 18.20 -4.51
CA PRO A 235 27.86 18.70 -3.62
C PRO A 235 27.36 19.91 -2.83
N GLY A 236 27.02 19.73 -1.55
CA GLY A 236 26.63 20.83 -0.66
C GLY A 236 25.45 20.63 0.31
N VAL A 237 24.99 19.41 0.61
CA VAL A 237 24.03 19.16 1.72
C VAL A 237 24.51 18.01 2.59
#